data_AF-A0A7K1BA50-F1
#
_entry.id   AF-A0A7K1BA50-F1
#
_cell.length_a   1.000
_cell.length_b   1.000
_cell.length_c   1.000
_cell.angle_alpha   90.00
_cell.angle_beta   90.00
_cell.angle_gamma   90.00
#
_symmetry.space_group_name_H-M   'P 1'
#
loop_
_entity.id
_entity.type
_entity.pdbx_description
1 polymer ?
#
loop_
_entity_poly.entity_id
_entity_poly.type
_entity_poly.pdbx_seq_one_letter_code
_entity_poly.pdbx_strand_id
1 'polypeptide(L)'
;MDPDRDGVRRTPGGVTRGGTPGALARRRPAVDRVFGPGQRLLSRLGLVQKFALVLVILAVPLSVISFGYLTGAAADHAFTERELAGTSVLGAAVRLSMVVAESPWAPVDTDELDAARAAFDAAVEAEDLPRSAEAWQDVDRRLADLAGPTDSTDTAAATAAVESLRRLLITVGDESNLTLDPELDSYYLMDAAQYRYPALIAVAAESDHRDATLRALGASVDERWDIELDLARLLAAELASLAQGQTTVAMRTQDAVVAANATARAADARRRADAINAAVANSSAIELGVQDGPANLSGIRTAALDAMPAPDELEADWRASLVELRRLLDVRLGEMD
;
A
#
# COMPACT_ATOMS: atom_id res chain seq x y z
N MET A 1 -69.14 4.21 -35.59
CA MET A 1 -70.16 4.65 -36.55
C MET A 1 -69.94 6.13 -36.83
N ASP A 2 -69.01 6.38 -37.76
CA ASP A 2 -69.14 7.38 -38.83
C ASP A 2 -70.31 6.90 -39.75
N PRO A 3 -70.87 7.62 -40.76
CA PRO A 3 -70.38 8.86 -41.38
C PRO A 3 -71.48 9.83 -41.92
N ASP A 4 -70.99 10.83 -42.64
CA ASP A 4 -71.48 11.28 -43.96
C ASP A 4 -72.39 12.53 -44.06
N ARG A 5 -71.88 13.51 -44.81
CA ARG A 5 -72.67 14.54 -45.50
C ARG A 5 -72.05 14.84 -46.86
N ASP A 6 -72.68 14.22 -47.84
CA ASP A 6 -72.88 14.58 -49.24
C ASP A 6 -72.51 15.99 -49.72
N GLY A 7 -71.93 16.01 -50.93
CA GLY A 7 -72.59 16.69 -52.04
C GLY A 7 -71.73 17.57 -52.96
N VAL A 8 -71.55 17.13 -54.21
CA VAL A 8 -72.11 17.76 -55.44
C VAL A 8 -71.21 17.52 -56.68
N ARG A 9 -71.71 16.64 -57.56
CA ARG A 9 -71.80 16.64 -59.05
C ARG A 9 -70.69 17.33 -59.90
N ARG A 10 -70.13 16.59 -60.88
CA ARG A 10 -70.57 16.48 -62.31
C ARG A 10 -69.48 15.79 -63.18
N THR A 11 -69.91 14.77 -63.95
CA THR A 11 -69.29 14.16 -65.15
C THR A 11 -69.24 15.17 -66.33
N PRO A 12 -68.50 15.00 -67.46
CA PRO A 12 -68.33 13.73 -68.19
C PRO A 12 -67.06 13.48 -69.07
N GLY A 13 -66.89 12.21 -69.46
CA GLY A 13 -66.56 11.83 -70.84
C GLY A 13 -65.09 11.54 -71.19
N GLY A 14 -64.85 10.42 -71.90
CA GLY A 14 -63.76 10.33 -72.88
C GLY A 14 -62.74 9.19 -72.73
N VAL A 15 -63.13 8.00 -73.18
CA VAL A 15 -62.38 6.95 -73.91
C VAL A 15 -60.86 7.16 -74.16
N THR A 16 -60.02 6.15 -73.86
CA THR A 16 -59.19 5.34 -74.81
C THR A 16 -57.94 4.70 -74.19
N ARG A 17 -57.53 3.58 -74.81
CA ARG A 17 -56.49 2.60 -74.48
C ARG A 17 -55.04 3.12 -74.58
N GLY A 18 -54.14 2.48 -73.81
CA GLY A 18 -52.84 1.98 -74.30
C GLY A 18 -51.57 2.72 -73.81
N GLY A 19 -50.60 1.98 -73.25
CA GLY A 19 -49.24 2.47 -73.00
C GLY A 19 -48.41 1.60 -72.05
N THR A 20 -47.38 0.97 -72.59
CA THR A 20 -46.35 0.06 -72.03
C THR A 20 -45.64 0.47 -70.72
N PRO A 21 -45.11 -0.50 -69.93
CA PRO A 21 -44.33 -0.22 -68.72
C PRO A 21 -42.85 0.09 -69.03
N GLY A 22 -42.39 1.26 -68.57
CA GLY A 22 -40.99 1.70 -68.62
C GLY A 22 -40.15 1.09 -67.49
N ALA A 23 -38.95 0.64 -67.85
CA ALA A 23 -37.93 0.09 -66.98
C ALA A 23 -37.33 1.13 -66.02
N LEU A 24 -37.27 0.81 -64.72
CA LEU A 24 -36.39 1.47 -63.76
C LEU A 24 -35.27 0.50 -63.37
N ALA A 25 -34.11 0.68 -63.98
CA ALA A 25 -32.86 0.01 -63.63
C ALA A 25 -32.39 0.46 -62.23
N ARG A 26 -32.50 -0.42 -61.23
CA ARG A 26 -31.89 -0.22 -59.90
C ARG A 26 -30.39 -0.55 -59.96
N ARG A 27 -29.52 0.48 -59.92
CA ARG A 27 -28.10 0.31 -59.58
C ARG A 27 -27.94 0.26 -58.05
N ARG A 28 -27.50 -0.88 -57.51
CA ARG A 28 -26.84 -0.97 -56.20
C ARG A 28 -25.64 -1.95 -56.28
N PRO A 29 -24.44 -1.53 -56.75
CA PRO A 29 -23.31 -2.46 -56.88
C PRO A 29 -22.19 -2.30 -55.85
N ALA A 30 -22.33 -1.41 -54.85
CA ALA A 30 -21.24 -1.10 -53.91
C ALA A 30 -21.19 -2.04 -52.69
N VAL A 31 -22.35 -2.49 -52.20
CA VAL A 31 -22.44 -3.33 -50.98
C VAL A 31 -21.99 -4.77 -51.27
N ASP A 32 -22.30 -5.30 -52.45
CA ASP A 32 -22.03 -6.71 -52.80
C ASP A 32 -20.55 -7.04 -53.01
N ARG A 33 -19.68 -6.04 -53.20
CA ARG A 33 -18.24 -6.29 -53.43
C ARG A 33 -17.47 -6.50 -52.13
N VAL A 34 -17.91 -5.88 -51.03
CA VAL A 34 -17.28 -6.03 -49.71
C VAL A 34 -17.73 -7.34 -49.06
N PHE A 35 -19.00 -7.72 -49.23
CA PHE A 35 -19.56 -8.96 -48.66
C PHE A 35 -19.57 -10.15 -49.63
N GLY A 36 -19.23 -9.96 -50.89
CA GLY A 36 -19.23 -10.99 -51.94
C GLY A 36 -18.43 -12.27 -51.64
N PRO A 37 -17.21 -12.21 -51.05
CA PRO A 37 -16.51 -13.43 -50.66
C PRO A 37 -17.20 -14.16 -49.50
N GLY A 38 -17.73 -13.43 -48.51
CA GLY A 38 -18.48 -14.02 -47.39
C GLY A 38 -19.80 -14.65 -47.81
N GLN A 39 -20.54 -14.02 -48.73
CA GLN A 39 -21.80 -14.54 -49.25
C GLN A 39 -21.63 -15.81 -50.10
N ARG A 40 -20.52 -15.94 -50.84
CA ARG A 40 -20.19 -17.17 -51.60
C ARG A 40 -19.76 -18.33 -50.70
N LEU A 41 -19.13 -18.03 -49.56
CA LEU A 41 -18.79 -19.02 -48.55
C LEU A 41 -20.06 -19.52 -47.84
N LEU A 42 -20.96 -18.60 -47.46
CA LEU A 42 -22.24 -18.89 -46.81
C LEU A 42 -23.24 -19.61 -47.72
N SER A 43 -23.22 -19.38 -49.04
CA SER A 43 -24.14 -20.05 -49.97
C SER A 43 -23.82 -21.54 -50.19
N ARG A 44 -22.60 -21.97 -49.83
CA ARG A 44 -22.14 -23.37 -49.92
C ARG A 44 -22.34 -24.16 -48.63
N LEU A 45 -22.66 -23.49 -47.53
CA LEU A 45 -22.80 -24.12 -46.21
C LEU A 45 -24.27 -24.50 -45.97
N GLY A 46 -24.49 -25.74 -45.51
CA GLY A 46 -25.78 -26.20 -45.03
C GLY A 46 -26.22 -25.45 -43.76
N LEU A 47 -27.51 -25.55 -43.40
CA LEU A 47 -28.08 -24.84 -42.23
C LEU A 47 -27.27 -25.08 -40.94
N VAL A 48 -26.90 -26.33 -40.67
CA VAL A 48 -26.10 -26.72 -39.49
C VAL A 48 -24.71 -26.05 -39.49
N GLN A 49 -24.06 -25.97 -40.66
CA GLN A 49 -22.74 -25.38 -40.79
C GLN A 49 -22.75 -23.85 -40.61
N LYS A 50 -23.86 -23.19 -40.95
CA LYS A 50 -24.06 -21.75 -40.69
C LYS A 50 -24.19 -21.47 -39.20
N PHE A 51 -24.95 -22.29 -38.47
CA PHE A 51 -25.03 -22.19 -37.01
C PHE A 51 -23.69 -22.49 -36.34
N ALA A 52 -22.96 -23.51 -36.82
CA ALA A 52 -21.60 -23.81 -36.33
C ALA A 52 -20.63 -22.64 -36.58
N LEU A 53 -20.69 -21.99 -37.74
CA LEU A 53 -19.86 -20.82 -38.05
C LEU A 53 -20.15 -19.65 -37.10
N VAL A 54 -21.42 -19.37 -36.80
CA VAL A 54 -21.81 -18.34 -35.81
C VAL A 54 -21.30 -18.72 -34.41
N LEU A 55 -21.42 -19.99 -34.02
CA LEU A 55 -20.94 -20.47 -32.73
C LEU A 55 -19.41 -20.32 -32.60
N VAL A 56 -18.66 -20.61 -33.66
CA VAL A 56 -17.18 -20.42 -33.69
C VAL A 56 -16.82 -18.94 -33.66
N ILE A 57 -17.50 -18.10 -34.44
CA ILE A 57 -17.27 -16.65 -34.45
C ILE A 57 -17.55 -16.04 -33.06
N LEU A 58 -18.54 -16.55 -32.31
CA LEU A 58 -18.82 -16.13 -30.95
C LEU A 58 -17.84 -16.75 -29.93
N ALA A 59 -17.42 -18.00 -30.14
CA ALA A 59 -16.53 -18.71 -29.23
C ALA A 59 -15.11 -18.14 -29.23
N VAL A 60 -14.60 -17.64 -30.37
CA VAL A 60 -13.26 -17.04 -30.45
C VAL A 60 -13.07 -15.85 -29.50
N PRO A 61 -13.88 -14.77 -29.55
CA PRO A 61 -13.73 -13.65 -28.62
C PRO A 61 -13.99 -14.08 -27.17
N LEU A 62 -14.92 -15.00 -26.93
CA LEU A 62 -15.17 -15.54 -25.59
C LEU A 62 -13.96 -16.29 -25.03
N SER A 63 -13.29 -17.08 -25.86
CA SER A 63 -12.09 -17.82 -25.48
C SER A 63 -10.91 -16.89 -25.22
N VAL A 64 -10.74 -15.83 -26.01
CA VAL A 64 -9.70 -14.81 -25.78
C VAL A 64 -9.94 -14.08 -24.46
N ILE A 65 -11.17 -13.66 -24.18
CA ILE A 65 -11.53 -13.02 -22.91
C ILE A 65 -11.32 -13.99 -21.73
N SER A 66 -11.77 -15.24 -21.88
CA SER A 66 -11.62 -16.27 -20.84
C SER A 66 -10.14 -16.59 -20.56
N PHE A 67 -9.32 -16.71 -21.60
CA PHE A 67 -7.89 -16.92 -21.45
C PHE A 67 -7.22 -15.73 -20.74
N GLY A 68 -7.53 -14.50 -21.16
CA GLY A 68 -7.01 -13.30 -20.52
C GLY A 68 -7.39 -13.20 -19.04
N TYR A 69 -8.64 -13.53 -18.70
CA TYR A 69 -9.11 -13.57 -17.31
C TYR A 69 -8.38 -14.63 -16.48
N LEU A 70 -8.23 -15.85 -16.99
CA LEU A 70 -7.53 -16.93 -16.29
C LEU A 70 -6.04 -16.63 -16.10
N THR A 71 -5.38 -16.03 -17.10
CA THR A 71 -3.97 -15.61 -16.95
C THR A 71 -3.80 -14.45 -15.97
N GLY A 72 -4.78 -13.53 -15.90
CA GLY A 72 -4.79 -12.47 -14.90
C GLY A 72 -4.96 -13.03 -13.50
N ALA A 73 -5.99 -13.87 -13.29
CA ALA A 73 -6.25 -14.50 -12.00
C ALA A 73 -5.06 -15.33 -11.48
N ALA A 74 -4.39 -16.10 -12.34
CA ALA A 74 -3.20 -16.86 -11.95
C ALA A 74 -2.01 -15.95 -11.58
N ALA A 75 -1.88 -14.77 -12.19
CA ALA A 75 -0.86 -13.81 -11.84
C ALA A 75 -1.15 -13.12 -10.50
N ASP A 76 -2.42 -12.75 -10.25
CA ASP A 76 -2.87 -12.13 -8.99
C ASP A 76 -2.71 -13.09 -7.81
N HIS A 77 -2.96 -14.39 -8.02
CA HIS A 77 -2.74 -15.44 -7.01
C HIS A 77 -1.26 -15.55 -6.64
N ALA A 78 -0.39 -15.74 -7.63
CA ALA A 78 1.06 -15.84 -7.41
C ALA A 78 1.66 -14.54 -6.83
N PHE A 79 1.01 -13.40 -7.07
CA PHE A 79 1.38 -12.12 -6.46
C PHE A 79 1.02 -12.11 -4.96
N THR A 80 -0.22 -12.47 -4.62
CA THR A 80 -0.71 -12.49 -3.22
C THR A 80 0.05 -13.51 -2.37
N GLU A 81 0.41 -14.67 -2.92
CA GLU A 81 1.25 -15.66 -2.22
C GLU A 81 2.63 -15.08 -1.84
N ARG A 82 3.23 -14.28 -2.74
CA ARG A 82 4.50 -13.58 -2.45
C ARG A 82 4.33 -12.48 -1.41
N GLU A 83 3.21 -11.75 -1.44
CA GLU A 83 2.91 -10.74 -0.42
C GLU A 83 2.81 -11.38 0.96
N LEU A 84 2.13 -12.54 1.05
CA LEU A 84 1.99 -13.30 2.29
C LEU A 84 3.36 -13.76 2.82
N ALA A 85 4.19 -14.36 1.97
CA ALA A 85 5.57 -14.74 2.30
C ALA A 85 6.41 -13.51 2.74
N GLY A 86 6.19 -12.37 2.11
CA GLY A 86 6.78 -11.09 2.51
C GLY A 86 6.46 -10.70 3.93
N THR A 87 5.21 -10.89 4.38
CA THR A 87 4.80 -10.46 5.73
C THR A 87 5.52 -11.22 6.85
N SER A 88 5.89 -12.49 6.65
CA SER A 88 6.61 -13.28 7.65
C SER A 88 8.05 -12.81 7.79
N VAL A 89 8.76 -12.65 6.66
CA VAL A 89 10.14 -12.16 6.63
C VAL A 89 10.23 -10.70 7.05
N LEU A 90 9.29 -9.86 6.64
CA LEU A 90 9.19 -8.46 7.07
C LEU A 90 9.00 -8.36 8.59
N GLY A 91 8.14 -9.22 9.14
CA GLY A 91 7.93 -9.34 10.59
C GLY A 91 9.23 -9.60 11.35
N ALA A 92 10.03 -10.55 10.88
CA ALA A 92 11.32 -10.85 11.50
C ALA A 92 12.33 -9.72 11.32
N ALA A 93 12.39 -9.10 10.13
CA ALA A 93 13.31 -8.01 9.82
C ALA A 93 13.08 -6.79 10.72
N VAL A 94 11.81 -6.41 10.90
CA VAL A 94 11.47 -5.26 11.74
C VAL A 94 11.76 -5.56 13.20
N ARG A 95 11.43 -6.76 13.73
CA ARG A 95 11.80 -7.14 15.10
C ARG A 95 13.30 -6.97 15.32
N LEU A 96 14.10 -7.48 14.39
CA LEU A 96 15.54 -7.34 14.45
C LEU A 96 16.00 -5.87 14.40
N SER A 97 15.34 -5.03 13.61
CA SER A 97 15.61 -3.59 13.58
C SER A 97 15.32 -2.89 14.90
N MET A 98 14.31 -3.33 15.66
CA MET A 98 13.99 -2.76 16.98
C MET A 98 15.10 -3.04 17.99
N VAL A 99 15.59 -4.29 18.06
CA VAL A 99 16.70 -4.68 18.94
C VAL A 99 17.96 -3.85 18.65
N VAL A 100 18.21 -3.57 17.37
CA VAL A 100 19.42 -2.84 16.93
C VAL A 100 19.25 -1.32 17.01
N ALA A 101 18.02 -0.80 17.05
CA ALA A 101 17.75 0.64 17.04
C ALA A 101 18.32 1.37 18.27
N GLU A 102 18.42 0.69 19.41
CA GLU A 102 18.98 1.24 20.65
C GLU A 102 20.51 1.17 20.71
N SER A 103 21.14 0.33 19.87
CA SER A 103 22.59 0.07 19.90
C SER A 103 23.50 1.29 19.70
N PRO A 104 23.11 2.38 19.00
CA PRO A 104 23.93 3.60 18.95
C PRO A 104 24.03 4.33 20.31
N TRP A 105 23.12 4.04 21.24
CA TRP A 105 22.95 4.79 22.49
C TRP A 105 23.16 3.94 23.75
N ALA A 106 22.97 2.64 23.64
CA ALA A 106 23.13 1.67 24.72
C ALA A 106 23.78 0.37 24.20
N PRO A 107 24.46 -0.40 25.05
CA PRO A 107 24.90 -1.75 24.68
C PRO A 107 23.71 -2.61 24.26
N VAL A 108 23.86 -3.36 23.16
CA VAL A 108 22.81 -4.27 22.69
C VAL A 108 22.68 -5.47 23.63
N ASP A 109 21.45 -5.92 23.88
CA ASP A 109 21.21 -7.20 24.54
C ASP A 109 21.57 -8.33 23.56
N THR A 110 22.63 -9.07 23.85
CA THR A 110 23.12 -10.14 22.97
C THR A 110 22.18 -11.32 22.90
N ASP A 111 21.45 -11.62 23.97
CA ASP A 111 20.50 -12.75 23.99
C ASP A 111 19.28 -12.41 23.12
N GLU A 112 18.80 -11.16 23.21
CA GLU A 112 17.70 -10.67 22.37
C GLU A 112 18.11 -10.56 20.90
N LEU A 113 19.33 -10.09 20.63
CA LEU A 113 19.88 -10.01 19.28
C LEU A 113 20.02 -11.40 18.64
N ASP A 114 20.55 -12.39 19.35
CA ASP A 114 20.69 -13.74 18.82
C ASP A 114 19.32 -14.41 18.59
N ALA A 115 18.34 -14.17 19.47
CA ALA A 115 16.97 -14.63 19.27
C ALA A 115 16.33 -13.99 18.03
N ALA A 116 16.52 -12.68 17.82
CA ALA A 116 15.99 -11.96 16.66
C ALA A 116 16.67 -12.39 15.35
N ARG A 117 17.99 -12.65 15.36
CA ARG A 117 18.74 -13.21 14.21
C ARG A 117 18.21 -14.59 13.84
N ALA A 118 18.07 -15.50 14.81
CA ALA A 118 17.55 -16.84 14.57
C ALA A 118 16.11 -16.84 14.05
N ALA A 119 15.28 -15.89 14.51
CA ALA A 119 13.92 -15.72 13.99
C ALA A 119 13.93 -15.25 12.53
N PHE A 120 14.87 -14.38 12.14
CA PHE A 120 15.04 -13.95 10.77
C PHE A 120 15.55 -15.09 9.86
N ASP A 121 16.56 -15.83 10.31
CA ASP A 121 17.06 -17.02 9.60
C ASP A 121 15.92 -18.00 9.31
N ALA A 122 15.13 -18.34 10.32
CA ALA A 122 14.01 -19.26 10.16
C ALA A 122 12.93 -18.72 9.19
N ALA A 123 12.68 -17.40 9.21
CA ALA A 123 11.71 -16.79 8.30
C ALA A 123 12.20 -16.80 6.85
N VAL A 124 13.47 -16.47 6.60
CA VAL A 124 14.01 -16.44 5.23
C VAL A 124 14.25 -17.83 4.66
N GLU A 125 14.54 -18.84 5.49
CA GLU A 125 14.64 -20.25 5.06
C GLU A 125 13.27 -20.86 4.70
N ALA A 126 12.19 -20.38 5.32
CA ALA A 126 10.85 -20.88 5.09
C ALA A 126 10.23 -20.38 3.76
N GLU A 127 10.74 -19.27 3.22
CA GLU A 127 10.12 -18.53 2.12
C GLU A 127 11.07 -18.44 0.90
N ASP A 128 10.52 -18.43 -0.33
CA ASP A 128 11.31 -18.32 -1.57
C ASP A 128 11.66 -16.85 -1.89
N LEU A 129 12.52 -16.25 -1.06
CA LEU A 129 13.00 -14.86 -1.17
C LEU A 129 14.53 -14.78 -1.29
N PRO A 130 15.12 -15.21 -2.44
CA PRO A 130 16.56 -15.35 -2.60
C PRO A 130 17.36 -14.05 -2.51
N ARG A 131 16.81 -12.90 -2.96
CA ARG A 131 17.49 -11.60 -2.83
C ARG A 131 17.53 -11.15 -1.37
N SER A 132 16.46 -11.42 -0.61
CA SER A 132 16.39 -11.15 0.82
C SER A 132 17.38 -12.03 1.60
N ALA A 133 17.49 -13.31 1.23
CA ALA A 133 18.51 -14.22 1.78
C ALA A 133 19.94 -13.77 1.47
N GLU A 134 20.20 -13.24 0.27
CA GLU A 134 21.49 -12.67 -0.10
C GLU A 134 21.79 -11.40 0.71
N ALA A 135 20.83 -10.47 0.79
CA ALA A 135 20.97 -9.22 1.55
C ALA A 135 21.20 -9.48 3.04
N TRP A 136 20.60 -10.54 3.58
CA TRP A 136 20.77 -10.97 4.96
C TRP A 136 22.23 -11.27 5.32
N GLN A 137 23.02 -11.82 4.40
CA GLN A 137 24.43 -12.11 4.64
C GLN A 137 25.27 -10.86 4.96
N ASP A 138 24.91 -9.69 4.41
CA ASP A 138 25.56 -8.43 4.77
C ASP A 138 25.14 -7.95 6.16
N VAL A 139 23.86 -8.10 6.49
CA VAL A 139 23.31 -7.72 7.79
C VAL A 139 23.91 -8.58 8.90
N ASP A 140 23.87 -9.90 8.76
CA ASP A 140 24.35 -10.84 9.77
C ASP A 140 25.82 -10.58 10.14
N ARG A 141 26.65 -10.26 9.15
CA ARG A 141 28.06 -9.88 9.36
C ARG A 141 28.20 -8.62 10.20
N ARG A 142 27.40 -7.58 9.93
CA ARG A 142 27.43 -6.31 10.66
C ARG A 142 26.88 -6.45 12.07
N LEU A 143 25.91 -7.36 12.28
CA LEU A 143 25.40 -7.68 13.61
C LEU A 143 26.43 -8.45 14.44
N ALA A 144 27.21 -9.34 13.82
CA ALA A 144 28.33 -9.99 14.49
C ALA A 144 29.42 -8.98 14.92
N ASP A 145 29.70 -7.96 14.09
CA ASP A 145 30.61 -6.86 14.45
C ASP A 145 30.06 -6.03 15.63
N LEU A 146 28.74 -5.84 15.69
CA LEU A 146 28.06 -5.11 16.78
C LEU A 146 28.08 -5.89 18.11
N ALA A 147 27.93 -7.22 18.07
CA ALA A 147 27.95 -8.10 19.24
C ALA A 147 29.36 -8.43 19.75
N GLY A 148 30.41 -8.01 19.03
CA GLY A 148 31.80 -8.24 19.41
C GLY A 148 32.23 -7.43 20.65
N PRO A 149 33.44 -7.71 21.20
CA PRO A 149 34.04 -6.89 22.25
C PRO A 149 34.50 -5.55 21.67
N THR A 150 33.55 -4.68 21.38
CA THR A 150 33.77 -3.31 20.91
C THR A 150 33.69 -2.40 22.13
N ASP A 151 34.58 -1.40 22.22
CA ASP A 151 34.36 -0.30 23.17
C ASP A 151 32.97 0.27 22.88
N SER A 152 32.15 0.46 23.92
CA SER A 152 30.73 0.84 23.89
C SER A 152 30.43 2.23 23.29
N THR A 153 31.35 2.75 22.50
CA THR A 153 31.35 4.06 21.84
C THR A 153 31.54 3.96 20.32
N ASP A 154 31.66 2.76 19.73
CA ASP A 154 31.71 2.62 18.27
C ASP A 154 30.32 2.76 17.64
N THR A 155 29.85 4.00 17.56
CA THR A 155 28.59 4.37 16.91
C THR A 155 28.61 4.10 15.40
N ALA A 156 29.79 3.91 14.79
CA ALA A 156 29.89 3.64 13.36
C ALA A 156 29.45 2.21 13.04
N ALA A 157 29.80 1.22 13.86
CA ALA A 157 29.32 -0.15 13.72
C ALA A 157 27.80 -0.24 13.87
N ALA A 158 27.24 0.39 14.92
CA ALA A 158 25.79 0.47 15.14
C ALA A 158 25.06 1.14 13.98
N THR A 159 25.55 2.30 13.51
CA THR A 159 24.98 3.02 12.37
C THR A 159 25.00 2.16 11.09
N ALA A 160 26.11 1.44 10.86
CA ALA A 160 26.26 0.57 9.70
C ALA A 160 25.30 -0.63 9.74
N ALA A 161 25.07 -1.20 10.94
CA ALA A 161 24.10 -2.27 11.15
C ALA A 161 22.66 -1.80 10.88
N VAL A 162 22.26 -0.66 11.47
CA VAL A 162 20.93 -0.06 11.24
C VAL A 162 20.68 0.21 9.77
N GLU A 163 21.64 0.82 9.06
CA GLU A 163 21.48 1.13 7.64
C GLU A 163 21.45 -0.13 6.75
N SER A 164 22.14 -1.21 7.15
CA SER A 164 22.03 -2.49 6.44
C SER A 164 20.67 -3.16 6.63
N LEU A 165 20.10 -3.09 7.83
CA LEU A 165 18.75 -3.57 8.13
C LEU A 165 17.70 -2.78 7.36
N ARG A 166 17.86 -1.46 7.24
CA ARG A 166 16.98 -0.63 6.42
C ARG A 166 16.98 -1.05 4.95
N ARG A 167 18.15 -1.39 4.39
CA ARG A 167 18.25 -1.92 3.02
C ARG A 167 17.62 -3.30 2.87
N LEU A 168 17.77 -4.16 3.88
CA LEU A 168 17.12 -5.46 3.91
C LEU A 168 15.59 -5.31 3.90
N LEU A 169 15.04 -4.43 4.73
CA LEU A 169 13.59 -4.13 4.75
C LEU A 169 13.07 -3.70 3.38
N ILE A 170 13.81 -2.86 2.66
CA ILE A 170 13.47 -2.45 1.28
C ILE A 170 13.50 -3.67 0.35
N THR A 171 14.55 -4.48 0.43
CA THR A 171 14.72 -5.68 -0.42
C THR A 171 13.58 -6.68 -0.23
N VAL A 172 13.18 -6.92 1.03
CA VAL A 172 12.05 -7.79 1.37
C VAL A 172 10.76 -7.25 0.76
N GLY A 173 10.49 -5.95 0.91
CA GLY A 173 9.30 -5.32 0.32
C GLY A 173 9.25 -5.42 -1.21
N ASP A 174 10.39 -5.18 -1.88
CA ASP A 174 10.50 -5.25 -3.34
C ASP A 174 10.48 -6.67 -3.90
N GLU A 175 10.86 -7.68 -3.11
CA GLU A 175 10.85 -9.08 -3.53
C GLU A 175 9.54 -9.79 -3.31
N SER A 176 8.86 -9.45 -2.22
CA SER A 176 7.51 -9.94 -1.91
C SER A 176 6.40 -9.24 -2.69
N ASN A 177 6.73 -8.19 -3.44
CA ASN A 177 5.77 -7.26 -4.07
C ASN A 177 4.89 -6.49 -3.07
N LEU A 178 5.19 -6.52 -1.78
CA LEU A 178 4.47 -5.74 -0.77
C LEU A 178 4.45 -4.24 -1.11
N THR A 179 5.50 -3.72 -1.77
CA THR A 179 5.55 -2.31 -2.22
C THR A 179 4.58 -1.98 -3.37
N LEU A 180 3.98 -2.98 -4.01
CA LEU A 180 3.16 -2.84 -5.22
C LEU A 180 1.69 -3.23 -5.01
N ASP A 181 1.24 -3.41 -3.77
CA ASP A 181 -0.13 -3.81 -3.47
C ASP A 181 -1.14 -2.83 -4.10
N PRO A 182 -2.04 -3.30 -4.99
CA PRO A 182 -3.01 -2.45 -5.67
C PRO A 182 -4.17 -2.00 -4.77
N GLU A 183 -4.43 -2.68 -3.63
CA GLU A 183 -5.53 -2.31 -2.73
C GLU A 183 -5.06 -1.34 -1.65
N LEU A 184 -5.85 -0.28 -1.43
CA LEU A 184 -5.44 0.83 -0.58
C LEU A 184 -5.32 0.45 0.91
N ASP A 185 -6.18 -0.42 1.42
CA ASP A 185 -6.16 -0.80 2.84
C ASP A 185 -4.94 -1.64 3.20
N SER A 186 -4.64 -2.70 2.44
CA SER A 186 -3.43 -3.49 2.64
C SER A 186 -2.16 -2.70 2.29
N TYR A 187 -2.19 -1.82 1.28
CA TYR A 187 -1.09 -0.88 1.01
C TYR A 187 -0.76 0.01 2.22
N TYR A 188 -1.76 0.62 2.86
CA TYR A 188 -1.51 1.49 4.01
C TYR A 188 -1.16 0.70 5.29
N LEU A 189 -1.61 -0.55 5.44
CA LEU A 189 -1.13 -1.44 6.50
C LEU A 189 0.32 -1.88 6.28
N MET A 190 0.71 -2.13 5.03
CA MET A 190 2.09 -2.38 4.63
C MET A 190 2.97 -1.15 4.91
N ASP A 191 2.58 0.06 4.48
CA ASP A 191 3.33 1.29 4.76
C ASP A 191 3.51 1.51 6.26
N ALA A 192 2.45 1.28 7.03
CA ALA A 192 2.51 1.36 8.49
C ALA A 192 3.51 0.35 9.07
N ALA A 193 3.41 -0.92 8.67
CA ALA A 193 4.22 -2.02 9.20
C ALA A 193 5.70 -1.95 8.78
N GLN A 194 5.98 -1.51 7.55
CA GLN A 194 7.31 -1.49 6.96
C GLN A 194 8.08 -0.20 7.23
N TYR A 195 7.39 0.94 7.30
CA TYR A 195 8.06 2.25 7.39
C TYR A 195 7.66 3.05 8.63
N ARG A 196 6.36 3.23 8.89
CA ARG A 196 5.90 4.15 9.94
C ARG A 196 6.23 3.68 11.35
N TYR A 197 5.83 2.46 11.69
CA TYR A 197 6.12 1.93 13.03
C TYR A 197 7.61 1.78 13.29
N PRO A 198 8.43 1.21 12.38
CA PRO A 198 9.88 1.17 12.58
C PRO A 198 10.50 2.56 12.79
N ALA A 199 10.08 3.57 12.02
CA ALA A 199 10.55 4.94 12.20
C ALA A 199 10.15 5.52 13.56
N LEU A 200 8.89 5.34 13.98
CA LEU A 200 8.42 5.80 15.30
C LEU A 200 9.17 5.13 16.45
N ILE A 201 9.44 3.83 16.34
CA ILE A 201 10.20 3.07 17.34
C ILE A 201 11.64 3.55 17.41
N ALA A 202 12.29 3.79 16.27
CA ALA A 202 13.65 4.32 16.23
C ALA A 202 13.74 5.70 16.90
N VAL A 203 12.79 6.59 16.63
CA VAL A 203 12.74 7.92 17.28
C VAL A 203 12.47 7.78 18.78
N ALA A 204 11.65 6.80 19.21
CA ALA A 204 11.37 6.53 20.62
C ALA A 204 12.62 6.07 21.38
N ALA A 205 13.28 5.04 20.85
CA ALA A 205 14.56 4.52 21.34
C ALA A 205 15.62 5.63 21.45
N GLU A 206 15.72 6.49 20.44
CA GLU A 206 16.64 7.61 20.43
C GLU A 206 16.34 8.62 21.55
N SER A 207 15.06 8.96 21.75
CA SER A 207 14.67 10.03 22.68
C SER A 207 15.01 9.74 24.14
N ASP A 208 15.00 8.47 24.55
CA ASP A 208 15.26 8.08 25.95
C ASP A 208 16.72 8.30 26.35
N HIS A 209 17.66 8.05 25.42
CA HIS A 209 19.10 8.09 25.68
C HIS A 209 19.79 9.38 25.20
N ARG A 210 19.20 10.08 24.21
CA ARG A 210 19.83 11.22 23.54
C ARG A 210 20.15 12.36 24.49
N ASP A 211 19.22 12.77 25.35
CA ASP A 211 19.45 13.94 26.21
C ASP A 211 20.67 13.70 27.12
N ALA A 212 20.79 12.52 27.74
CA ALA A 212 21.94 12.16 28.55
C ALA A 212 23.25 12.21 27.75
N THR A 213 23.24 11.67 26.53
CA THR A 213 24.38 11.67 25.60
C THR A 213 24.79 13.09 25.22
N LEU A 214 23.84 13.95 24.85
CA LEU A 214 24.13 15.34 24.48
C LEU A 214 24.72 16.14 25.65
N ARG A 215 24.28 15.89 26.90
CA ARG A 215 24.93 16.55 28.07
C ARG A 215 26.35 16.04 28.27
N ALA A 216 26.60 14.75 28.07
CA ALA A 216 27.93 14.15 28.21
C ALA A 216 28.91 14.70 27.16
N LEU A 217 28.44 14.98 25.95
CA LEU A 217 29.20 15.62 24.87
C LEU A 217 29.40 17.13 25.06
N GLY A 218 28.84 17.71 26.12
CA GLY A 218 28.97 19.14 26.42
C GLY A 218 28.14 20.05 25.52
N ALA A 219 27.11 19.52 24.86
CA ALA A 219 26.20 20.31 24.03
C ALA A 219 25.56 21.44 24.87
N SER A 220 25.51 22.64 24.30
CA SER A 220 24.88 23.79 24.92
C SER A 220 23.37 23.54 25.13
N VAL A 221 22.74 24.40 25.93
CA VAL A 221 21.29 24.36 26.10
C VAL A 221 20.59 24.63 24.75
N ASP A 222 21.13 25.56 23.96
CA ASP A 222 20.57 25.98 22.67
C ASP A 222 20.74 24.91 21.58
N GLU A 223 21.87 24.20 21.51
CA GLU A 223 22.04 23.10 20.55
C GLU A 223 21.09 21.93 20.87
N ARG A 224 20.94 21.60 22.15
CA ARG A 224 19.97 20.58 22.57
C ARG A 224 18.53 21.00 22.28
N TRP A 225 18.24 22.29 22.36
CA TRP A 225 16.94 22.87 22.03
C TRP A 225 16.56 22.64 20.58
N ASP A 226 17.43 23.03 19.65
CA ASP A 226 17.17 22.90 18.21
C ASP A 226 16.94 21.43 17.84
N ILE A 227 17.74 20.52 18.39
CA ILE A 227 17.61 19.07 18.17
C ILE A 227 16.27 18.53 18.67
N GLU A 228 15.87 18.84 19.92
CA GLU A 228 14.59 18.36 20.47
C GLU A 228 13.38 18.92 19.71
N LEU A 229 13.46 20.18 19.27
CA LEU A 229 12.40 20.82 18.51
C LEU A 229 12.21 20.18 17.13
N ASP A 230 13.30 19.93 16.41
CA ASP A 230 13.25 19.30 15.09
C ASP A 230 12.71 17.86 15.17
N LEU A 231 13.07 17.15 16.24
CA LEU A 231 12.60 15.79 16.46
C LEU A 231 11.14 15.73 16.89
N ALA A 232 10.68 16.65 17.74
CA ALA A 232 9.26 16.77 18.05
C ALA A 232 8.44 17.01 16.77
N ARG A 233 8.93 17.85 15.86
CA ARG A 233 8.27 18.09 14.55
C ARG A 233 8.28 16.85 13.67
N LEU A 234 9.40 16.13 13.60
CA LEU A 234 9.51 14.89 12.85
C LEU A 234 8.54 13.83 13.39
N LEU A 235 8.49 13.65 14.71
CA LEU A 235 7.59 12.72 15.39
C LEU A 235 6.12 13.07 15.12
N ALA A 236 5.75 14.35 15.25
CA ALA A 236 4.40 14.80 14.96
C ALA A 236 4.00 14.56 13.49
N ALA A 237 4.95 14.75 12.56
CA ALA A 237 4.73 14.49 11.14
C ALA A 237 4.51 12.98 10.88
N GLU A 238 5.34 12.10 11.44
CA GLU A 238 5.19 10.65 11.27
C GLU A 238 3.88 10.13 11.90
N LEU A 239 3.51 10.61 13.08
CA LEU A 239 2.22 10.28 13.71
C LEU A 239 1.03 10.77 12.88
N ALA A 240 1.12 11.96 12.28
CA ALA A 240 0.08 12.47 11.40
C ALA A 240 -0.04 11.63 10.11
N SER A 241 1.08 11.23 9.52
CA SER A 241 1.12 10.32 8.36
C SER A 241 0.54 8.95 8.70
N LEU A 242 0.92 8.36 9.84
CA LEU A 242 0.32 7.12 10.34
C LEU A 242 -1.20 7.25 10.52
N ALA A 243 -1.65 8.35 11.15
CA ALA A 243 -3.08 8.59 11.35
C ALA A 243 -3.85 8.69 10.03
N GLN A 244 -3.27 9.35 9.02
CA GLN A 244 -3.87 9.44 7.69
C GLN A 244 -3.94 8.08 6.99
N GLY A 245 -2.86 7.29 7.07
CA GLY A 245 -2.83 5.93 6.53
C GLY A 245 -3.91 5.05 7.17
N GLN A 246 -3.96 5.02 8.49
CA GLN A 246 -4.96 4.25 9.27
C GLN A 246 -6.40 4.72 9.00
N THR A 247 -6.62 6.03 8.81
CA THR A 247 -7.94 6.53 8.36
C THR A 247 -8.32 5.97 6.99
N THR A 248 -7.35 5.84 6.08
CA THR A 248 -7.60 5.28 4.75
C THR A 248 -7.89 3.78 4.83
N VAL A 249 -7.15 3.02 5.64
CA VAL A 249 -7.45 1.62 5.94
C VAL A 249 -8.90 1.48 6.43
N ALA A 250 -9.28 2.26 7.45
CA ALA A 250 -10.63 2.22 8.03
C ALA A 250 -11.75 2.54 7.03
N MET A 251 -11.50 3.40 6.04
CA MET A 251 -12.48 3.76 5.02
C MET A 251 -12.57 2.76 3.86
N ARG A 252 -11.51 1.99 3.61
CA ARG A 252 -11.37 1.17 2.41
C ARG A 252 -11.57 -0.31 2.67
N THR A 253 -11.21 -0.78 3.85
CA THR A 253 -11.33 -2.18 4.19
C THR A 253 -12.78 -2.61 4.28
N GLN A 254 -13.08 -3.80 3.75
CA GLN A 254 -14.38 -4.43 3.92
C GLN A 254 -14.50 -5.14 5.28
N ASP A 255 -13.40 -5.24 6.03
CA ASP A 255 -13.40 -5.94 7.29
C ASP A 255 -13.64 -5.02 8.49
N ALA A 256 -14.75 -5.28 9.20
CA ALA A 256 -15.17 -4.49 10.35
C ALA A 256 -14.16 -4.45 11.52
N VAL A 257 -13.40 -5.53 11.76
CA VAL A 257 -12.39 -5.57 12.83
C VAL A 257 -11.17 -4.73 12.44
N VAL A 258 -10.70 -4.87 11.19
CA VAL A 258 -9.60 -4.02 10.68
C VAL A 258 -10.02 -2.56 10.71
N ALA A 259 -11.25 -2.25 10.27
CA ALA A 259 -11.76 -0.88 10.26
C ALA A 259 -11.84 -0.26 11.66
N ALA A 260 -12.32 -1.02 12.65
CA ALA A 260 -12.42 -0.57 14.03
C ALA A 260 -11.03 -0.31 14.64
N ASN A 261 -10.10 -1.23 14.45
CA ASN A 261 -8.74 -1.09 14.96
C ASN A 261 -8.01 0.08 14.30
N ALA A 262 -8.09 0.20 12.97
CA ALA A 262 -7.50 1.31 12.23
C ALA A 262 -8.09 2.66 12.65
N THR A 263 -9.41 2.74 12.92
CA THR A 263 -10.04 3.94 13.46
C THR A 263 -9.47 4.32 14.82
N ALA A 264 -9.29 3.34 15.72
CA ALA A 264 -8.73 3.58 17.05
C ALA A 264 -7.27 4.07 16.97
N ARG A 265 -6.43 3.41 16.17
CA ARG A 265 -5.03 3.82 15.95
C ARG A 265 -4.92 5.19 15.28
N ALA A 266 -5.78 5.47 14.29
CA ALA A 266 -5.82 6.80 13.66
C ALA A 266 -6.16 7.91 14.66
N ALA A 267 -7.17 7.66 15.50
CA ALA A 267 -7.57 8.61 16.54
C ALA A 267 -6.46 8.83 17.58
N ASP A 268 -5.77 7.76 17.97
CA ASP A 268 -4.67 7.86 18.92
C ASP A 268 -3.46 8.61 18.37
N ALA A 269 -2.97 8.19 17.19
CA ALA A 269 -1.86 8.86 16.51
C ALA A 269 -2.15 10.34 16.25
N ARG A 270 -3.39 10.69 15.87
CA ARG A 270 -3.79 12.10 15.70
C ARG A 270 -3.78 12.86 17.02
N ARG A 271 -4.33 12.31 18.11
CA ARG A 271 -4.28 12.97 19.43
C ARG A 271 -2.85 13.26 19.87
N ARG A 272 -1.93 12.31 19.67
CA ARG A 272 -0.52 12.47 20.02
C ARG A 272 0.17 13.52 19.15
N ALA A 273 -0.05 13.48 17.84
CA ALA A 273 0.47 14.50 16.92
C ALA A 273 -0.04 15.91 17.28
N ASP A 274 -1.33 16.04 17.59
CA ASP A 274 -1.94 17.31 17.99
C ASP A 274 -1.37 17.84 19.31
N ALA A 275 -1.08 16.95 20.29
CA ALA A 275 -0.45 17.31 21.55
C ALA A 275 0.97 17.88 21.33
N ILE A 276 1.78 17.23 20.49
CA ILE A 276 3.12 17.70 20.14
C ILE A 276 3.03 19.04 19.41
N ASN A 277 2.17 19.16 18.41
CA ASN A 277 1.98 20.39 17.64
C ASN A 277 1.52 21.56 18.52
N ALA A 278 0.64 21.30 19.50
CA ALA A 278 0.22 22.31 20.46
C ALA A 278 1.39 22.79 21.34
N ALA A 279 2.24 21.87 21.81
CA ALA A 279 3.42 22.21 22.61
C ALA A 279 4.46 23.01 21.82
N VAL A 280 4.71 22.62 20.56
CA VAL A 280 5.58 23.36 19.63
C VAL A 280 5.02 24.76 19.37
N ALA A 281 3.73 24.87 19.04
CA ALA A 281 3.08 26.16 18.76
C ALA A 281 3.08 27.10 19.97
N ASN A 282 2.80 26.58 21.17
CA ASN A 282 2.85 27.36 22.41
C ASN A 282 4.25 27.96 22.66
N SER A 283 5.29 27.20 22.33
CA SER A 283 6.66 27.63 22.59
C SER A 283 7.16 28.62 21.55
N SER A 284 6.83 28.43 20.27
CA SER A 284 7.10 29.43 19.23
C SER A 284 6.38 30.77 19.52
N ALA A 285 5.18 30.74 20.11
CA ALA A 285 4.47 31.95 20.51
C ALA A 285 5.19 32.74 21.62
N ILE A 286 5.84 32.04 22.57
CA ILE A 286 6.64 32.67 23.62
C ILE A 286 7.94 33.25 23.05
N GLU A 287 8.64 32.53 22.17
CA GLU A 287 9.87 33.02 21.50
C GLU A 287 9.63 34.29 20.68
N LEU A 288 8.49 34.37 19.98
CA LEU A 288 8.09 35.54 19.18
C LEU A 288 7.56 36.71 20.03
N GLY A 289 7.52 36.58 21.36
CA GLY A 289 6.99 37.61 22.27
C GLY A 289 5.48 37.83 22.13
N VAL A 290 4.74 36.85 21.59
CA VAL A 290 3.27 36.90 21.45
C VAL A 290 2.58 36.59 22.79
N GLN A 291 3.25 35.88 23.69
CA GLN A 291 2.77 35.57 25.05
C GLN A 291 3.84 35.91 26.10
N ASP A 292 3.41 36.44 27.26
CA ASP A 292 4.27 36.71 28.41
C ASP A 292 4.54 35.44 29.23
N GLY A 293 5.81 35.14 29.49
CA GLY A 293 6.25 34.04 30.35
C GLY A 293 7.73 33.71 30.13
N PRO A 294 8.42 33.01 31.06
CA PRO A 294 9.67 32.37 30.71
C PRO A 294 9.39 31.38 29.58
N ALA A 295 10.26 31.27 28.58
CA ALA A 295 10.18 30.17 27.63
C ALA A 295 10.04 28.87 28.44
N ASN A 296 8.89 28.18 28.29
CA ASN A 296 8.62 26.95 29.01
C ASN A 296 9.31 25.80 28.26
N LEU A 297 10.64 25.86 28.22
CA LEU A 297 11.51 25.00 27.42
C LEU A 297 11.43 23.53 27.88
N SER A 298 11.20 23.31 29.18
CA SER A 298 10.84 22.00 29.73
C SER A 298 9.50 21.49 29.19
N GLY A 299 8.57 22.38 28.86
CA GLY A 299 7.21 22.05 28.42
C GLY A 299 7.14 21.38 27.05
N ILE A 300 7.95 21.78 26.05
CA ILE A 300 7.98 21.06 24.75
C ILE A 300 8.49 19.66 24.96
N ARG A 301 9.65 19.53 25.61
CA ARG A 301 10.28 18.24 25.82
C ARG A 301 9.36 17.32 26.62
N THR A 302 8.79 17.82 27.72
CA THR A 302 7.83 17.05 28.52
C THR A 302 6.62 16.67 27.70
N ALA A 303 6.04 17.58 26.92
CA ALA A 303 4.90 17.24 26.07
C ALA A 303 5.24 16.26 24.94
N ALA A 304 6.45 16.34 24.36
CA ALA A 304 6.92 15.41 23.34
C ALA A 304 7.15 14.02 23.93
N LEU A 305 7.81 13.94 25.08
CA LEU A 305 8.00 12.68 25.82
C LEU A 305 6.65 12.10 26.30
N ASP A 306 5.75 12.92 26.85
CA ASP A 306 4.44 12.49 27.32
C ASP A 306 3.52 12.04 26.17
N ALA A 307 3.64 12.67 24.99
CA ALA A 307 2.87 12.30 23.81
C ALA A 307 3.46 11.08 23.09
N MET A 308 4.73 10.78 23.33
CA MET A 308 5.40 9.64 22.71
C MET A 308 4.78 8.34 23.22
N PRO A 309 4.40 7.41 22.34
CA PRO A 309 3.96 6.10 22.79
C PRO A 309 5.15 5.34 23.37
N ALA A 310 4.89 4.51 24.38
CA ALA A 310 5.93 3.65 24.93
C ALA A 310 6.42 2.68 23.84
N PRO A 311 7.71 2.29 23.84
CA PRO A 311 8.23 1.33 22.86
C PRO A 311 7.40 0.04 22.77
N ASP A 312 6.99 -0.52 23.92
CA ASP A 312 6.13 -1.71 23.97
C ASP A 312 4.75 -1.51 23.34
N GLU A 313 4.18 -0.31 23.47
CA GLU A 313 2.89 0.05 22.85
C GLU A 313 3.04 0.12 21.33
N LEU A 314 4.13 0.71 20.83
CA LEU A 314 4.45 0.75 19.40
C LEU A 314 4.69 -0.65 18.83
N GLU A 315 5.44 -1.52 19.53
CA GLU A 315 5.63 -2.90 19.08
C GLU A 315 4.29 -3.64 19.02
N ALA A 316 3.44 -3.49 20.04
CA ALA A 316 2.14 -4.14 20.07
C ALA A 316 1.25 -3.70 18.88
N ASP A 317 1.20 -2.40 18.60
CA ASP A 317 0.44 -1.84 17.48
C ASP A 317 0.99 -2.27 16.11
N TRP A 318 2.31 -2.32 15.98
CA TRP A 318 2.98 -2.84 14.81
C TRP A 318 2.64 -4.31 14.55
N ARG A 319 2.75 -5.17 15.58
CA ARG A 319 2.40 -6.60 15.48
C ARG A 319 0.95 -6.79 15.08
N ALA A 320 0.05 -6.00 15.67
CA ALA A 320 -1.36 -6.05 15.34
C ALA A 320 -1.62 -5.63 13.87
N SER A 321 -0.91 -4.62 13.37
CA SER A 321 -1.01 -4.18 11.97
C SER A 321 -0.50 -5.25 10.99
N LEU A 322 0.56 -5.98 11.33
CA LEU A 322 1.02 -7.12 10.52
C LEU A 322 0.02 -8.28 10.48
N VAL A 323 -0.62 -8.59 11.62
CA VAL A 323 -1.68 -9.62 11.67
C VAL A 323 -2.86 -9.20 10.81
N GLU A 324 -3.25 -7.93 10.84
CA GLU A 324 -4.33 -7.40 10.01
C GLU A 324 -3.96 -7.43 8.52
N LEU A 325 -2.74 -7.04 8.15
CA LEU A 325 -2.25 -7.11 6.78
C LEU A 325 -2.34 -8.55 6.26
N ARG A 326 -1.76 -9.51 6.99
CA ARG A 326 -1.82 -10.92 6.63
C ARG A 326 -3.25 -11.40 6.47
N ARG A 327 -4.15 -10.96 7.35
CA ARG A 327 -5.56 -11.34 7.28
C ARG A 327 -6.26 -10.82 6.02
N LEU A 328 -5.97 -9.59 5.60
CA LEU A 328 -6.51 -9.06 4.35
C LEU A 328 -5.97 -9.84 3.15
N LEU A 329 -4.68 -10.18 3.15
CA LEU A 329 -4.06 -10.99 2.10
C LEU A 329 -4.64 -12.42 2.05
N ASP A 330 -4.87 -13.05 3.21
CA ASP A 330 -5.50 -14.38 3.31
C ASP A 330 -6.95 -14.36 2.77
N VAL A 331 -7.72 -13.31 3.08
CA VAL A 331 -9.08 -13.14 2.53
C VAL A 331 -9.03 -12.97 1.02
N ARG A 332 -8.12 -12.12 0.52
CA ARG A 332 -7.94 -11.88 -0.92
C ARG A 332 -7.59 -13.18 -1.65
N LEU A 333 -6.65 -13.96 -1.10
CA LEU A 333 -6.28 -15.26 -1.67
C LEU A 333 -7.48 -16.22 -1.71
N GLY A 334 -8.26 -16.28 -0.63
CA GLY A 334 -9.47 -17.11 -0.57
C GLY A 334 -10.62 -16.65 -1.48
N GLU A 335 -10.64 -15.39 -1.93
CA GLU A 335 -11.58 -14.91 -2.95
C GLU A 335 -11.17 -15.29 -4.39
N MET A 336 -9.90 -15.67 -4.59
CA MET A 336 -9.37 -16.10 -5.89
C MET A 336 -9.55 -17.61 -6.16
N ASP A 337 -9.80 -18.40 -5.11
CA ASP A 337 -10.05 -19.87 -5.15
C ASP A 337 -11.54 -20.22 -5.42
#